data_AF-A0A7W9WYQ4-F1
#
_entry.id   AF-A0A7W9WYQ4-F1
#
_cell.length_a   1.000
_cell.length_b   1.000
_cell.length_c   1.000
_cell.angle_alpha   90.00
_cell.angle_beta   90.00
_cell.angle_gamma   90.00
#
_symmetry.space_group_name_H-M   'P 1'
#
loop_
_entity.id
_entity.type
_entity.pdbx_description
1 polymer ?
#
loop_
_entity_poly.entity_id
_entity_poly.type
_entity_poly.pdbx_seq_one_letter_code
_entity_poly.pdbx_strand_id
1 'polypeptide(L)'
;MFLQNDVLEYRDPPGHLVRILWIDVTHSVAYTFALRRPSATPRSTPLHVLVADVSTRRARLLLADPCRAPRVDAPSGKHHLLQMKAWDAVTALHHDLPQLYLPRPRAALLSAYSRAHGISVASLMRYLRRYWERGQTIDASLPDYANSGARGKTRAASAGVKRGRPRNGATGSANAGTNTDAALRALFLAAAAQFAANHPRFSRPAAYRQMLREHFADCAPGAIPSYGQFNYWLERDDIDRTQ
;
A
#
# COMPACT_ATOMS: atom_id res chain seq x y z
N MET A 1 28.86 -18.12 15.39
CA MET A 1 29.16 -16.74 14.96
C MET A 1 27.90 -16.16 14.37
N PHE A 2 27.49 -14.95 14.76
CA PHE A 2 26.35 -14.30 14.14
C PHE A 2 26.72 -13.73 12.77
N LEU A 3 25.75 -13.70 11.87
CA LEU A 3 25.86 -13.13 10.54
C LEU A 3 24.82 -12.02 10.35
N GLN A 4 25.06 -11.19 9.33
CA GLN A 4 24.05 -10.25 8.87
C GLN A 4 22.78 -11.00 8.44
N ASN A 5 21.63 -10.44 8.79
CA ASN A 5 20.28 -10.99 8.63
C ASN A 5 19.93 -12.20 9.50
N ASP A 6 20.82 -12.66 10.40
CA ASP A 6 20.45 -13.65 11.42
C ASP A 6 19.25 -13.17 12.24
N VAL A 7 18.35 -14.10 12.57
CA VAL A 7 17.16 -13.82 13.38
C VAL A 7 17.23 -14.58 14.69
N LEU A 8 17.16 -13.83 15.78
CA LEU A 8 17.07 -14.34 17.14
C LEU A 8 15.62 -14.34 17.60
N GLU A 9 15.17 -15.45 18.17
CA GLU A 9 13.89 -15.55 18.87
C GLU A 9 14.13 -15.54 20.38
N TYR A 10 13.63 -14.51 21.05
CA TYR A 10 13.54 -14.43 22.50
C TYR A 10 12.24 -15.06 22.96
N ARG A 11 12.36 -16.01 23.90
CA ARG A 11 11.22 -16.80 24.40
C ARG A 11 10.59 -16.24 25.68
N ASP A 12 11.28 -15.33 26.34
CA ASP A 12 10.75 -14.64 27.52
C ASP A 12 9.46 -13.90 27.17
N PRO A 13 8.38 -14.05 27.95
CA PRO A 13 7.15 -13.30 27.72
C PRO A 13 7.35 -11.78 27.85
N PRO A 14 6.84 -10.96 26.90
CA PRO A 14 6.26 -11.36 25.63
C PRO A 14 7.36 -11.73 24.61
N GLY A 15 7.27 -12.95 24.07
CA GLY A 15 8.24 -13.45 23.09
C GLY A 15 8.34 -12.51 21.88
N HIS A 16 9.55 -12.37 21.33
CA HIS A 16 9.80 -11.45 20.23
C HIS A 16 10.96 -11.90 19.35
N LEU A 17 10.99 -11.34 18.14
CA LEU A 17 12.00 -11.65 17.13
C LEU A 17 12.88 -10.41 16.90
N VAL A 18 14.18 -10.65 16.79
CA VAL A 18 15.19 -9.62 16.55
C VAL A 18 16.06 -10.04 15.38
N ARG A 19 16.19 -9.20 14.36
CA ARG A 19 17.13 -9.40 13.25
C ARG A 19 18.42 -8.63 13.50
N ILE A 20 19.57 -9.22 13.19
CA ILE A 20 20.86 -8.52 13.12
C ILE A 20 20.98 -7.87 11.74
N LEU A 21 20.96 -6.55 11.65
CA LEU A 21 21.03 -5.80 10.40
C LEU A 21 22.47 -5.60 9.90
N TRP A 22 23.41 -5.49 10.82
CA TRP A 22 24.83 -5.26 10.54
C TRP A 22 25.64 -5.54 11.81
N ILE A 23 26.89 -5.94 11.63
CA ILE A 23 27.83 -6.17 12.72
C ILE A 23 29.03 -5.25 12.52
N ASP A 24 29.22 -4.35 13.48
CA ASP A 24 30.44 -3.56 13.62
C ASP A 24 31.47 -4.41 14.38
N VAL A 25 32.33 -5.09 13.64
CA VAL A 25 33.38 -5.94 14.23
C VAL A 25 34.39 -5.11 15.02
N THR A 26 34.68 -3.88 14.57
CA THR A 26 35.66 -2.98 15.19
C THR A 26 35.22 -2.56 16.59
N HIS A 27 33.93 -2.22 16.74
CA HIS A 27 33.37 -1.79 18.02
C HIS A 27 32.68 -2.92 18.79
N SER A 28 32.72 -4.16 18.30
CA SER A 28 32.07 -5.33 18.91
C SER A 28 30.57 -5.13 19.20
N VAL A 29 29.87 -4.51 18.26
CA VAL A 29 28.44 -4.16 18.37
C VAL A 29 27.67 -4.69 17.16
N ALA A 30 26.47 -5.21 17.38
CA ALA A 30 25.50 -5.47 16.32
C ALA A 30 24.42 -4.39 16.33
N TYR A 31 23.96 -4.00 15.15
CA TYR A 31 22.75 -3.21 14.99
C TYR A 31 21.58 -4.15 14.75
N THR A 32 20.60 -4.12 15.66
CA THR A 32 19.47 -5.05 15.70
C THR A 32 18.16 -4.36 15.38
N PHE A 33 17.18 -5.12 14.90
CA PHE A 33 15.86 -4.62 14.53
C PHE A 33 14.76 -5.58 15.00
N ALA A 34 13.82 -5.07 15.79
CA ALA A 34 12.69 -5.86 16.26
C ALA A 34 11.70 -6.11 15.10
N LEU A 35 11.47 -7.38 14.77
CA LEU A 35 10.55 -7.76 13.69
C LEU A 35 9.10 -7.66 14.16
N ARG A 36 8.17 -7.40 13.22
CA ARG A 36 6.71 -7.35 13.47
C ARG A 36 6.28 -6.28 14.48
N ARG A 37 7.06 -5.21 14.61
CA ARG A 37 6.79 -4.08 15.50
C ARG A 37 6.66 -2.78 14.68
N PRO A 38 5.47 -2.16 14.59
CA PRO A 38 5.21 -1.01 13.71
C PRO A 38 6.22 0.14 13.87
N SER A 39 6.60 0.45 15.10
CA SER A 39 7.52 1.54 15.46
C SER A 39 8.98 1.11 15.63
N ALA A 40 9.36 -0.11 15.20
CA ALA A 40 10.74 -0.56 15.31
C ALA A 40 11.69 0.30 14.50
N THR A 41 12.83 0.59 15.12
CA THR A 41 13.99 1.23 14.51
C THR A 41 15.24 0.43 14.87
N PRO A 42 16.32 0.54 14.08
CA PRO A 42 17.61 -0.04 14.43
C PRO A 42 18.05 0.37 15.84
N ARG A 43 18.64 -0.56 16.59
CA ARG A 43 19.21 -0.36 17.91
C ARG A 43 20.61 -0.95 17.96
N SER A 44 21.52 -0.28 18.65
CA SER A 44 22.83 -0.86 18.95
C SER A 44 22.69 -1.89 20.08
N THR A 45 23.36 -3.03 19.94
CA THR A 45 23.42 -4.09 20.96
C THR A 45 24.84 -4.67 20.99
N PRO A 46 25.53 -4.70 22.14
CA PRO A 46 26.85 -5.31 22.22
C PRO A 46 26.81 -6.78 21.81
N LEU A 47 27.81 -7.24 21.04
CA LEU A 47 27.85 -8.62 20.54
C LEU A 47 27.87 -9.64 21.69
N HIS A 48 28.61 -9.35 22.76
CA HIS A 48 28.70 -10.26 23.90
C HIS A 48 27.34 -10.48 24.59
N VAL A 49 26.44 -9.49 24.57
CA VAL A 49 25.08 -9.64 25.11
C VAL A 49 24.28 -10.64 24.28
N LEU A 50 24.32 -10.50 22.94
CA LEU A 50 23.63 -11.43 22.04
C LEU A 50 24.20 -12.86 22.17
N VAL A 51 25.51 -12.98 22.31
CA VAL A 51 26.17 -14.29 22.50
C VAL A 51 25.75 -14.91 23.84
N ALA A 52 25.72 -14.12 24.92
CA ALA A 52 25.27 -14.56 26.23
C ALA A 52 23.78 -14.99 26.21
N ASP A 53 22.92 -14.23 25.55
CA ASP A 53 21.49 -14.56 25.43
C ASP A 53 21.29 -15.91 24.73
N VAL A 54 22.07 -16.21 23.70
CA VAL A 54 22.00 -17.50 23.00
C VAL A 54 22.64 -18.63 23.81
N SER A 55 23.80 -18.40 24.43
CA SER A 55 24.49 -19.44 25.21
C SER A 55 23.71 -19.84 26.47
N THR A 56 23.02 -18.88 27.09
CA THR A 56 22.15 -19.10 28.26
C THR A 56 20.73 -19.54 27.89
N ARG A 57 20.44 -19.76 26.59
CA ARG A 57 19.13 -20.18 26.06
C ARG A 57 17.98 -19.20 26.30
N ARG A 58 18.28 -17.94 26.61
CA ARG A 58 17.30 -16.85 26.65
C ARG A 58 16.75 -16.53 25.25
N ALA A 59 17.65 -16.59 24.26
CA ALA A 59 17.32 -16.51 22.84
C ALA A 59 17.79 -17.76 22.10
N ARG A 60 17.21 -18.02 20.93
CA ARG A 60 17.76 -18.98 19.96
C ARG A 60 17.92 -18.35 18.60
N LEU A 61 18.97 -18.74 17.89
CA LEU A 61 19.13 -18.43 16.47
C LEU A 61 18.15 -19.29 15.66
N LEU A 62 17.39 -18.66 14.77
CA LEU A 62 16.47 -19.35 13.87
C LEU A 62 17.17 -19.76 12.58
N LEU A 63 16.93 -20.99 12.13
CA LEU A 63 17.44 -21.50 10.85
C LEU A 63 16.71 -20.89 9.65
N ALA A 64 15.42 -20.58 9.83
CA ALA A 64 14.58 -19.97 8.80
C ALA A 64 14.06 -18.63 9.32
N ASP A 65 14.26 -17.58 8.51
CA ASP A 65 13.77 -16.24 8.81
C ASP A 65 12.28 -16.13 8.45
N PRO A 66 11.38 -16.01 9.45
CA PRO A 66 9.94 -15.99 9.21
C PRO A 66 9.43 -14.66 8.65
N CYS A 67 10.29 -13.66 8.51
CA CYS A 67 9.96 -12.35 7.94
C CYS A 67 10.65 -12.11 6.59
N ARG A 68 11.46 -13.06 6.10
CA ARG A 68 12.17 -12.92 4.83
C ARG A 68 11.18 -12.69 3.68
N ALA A 69 11.49 -11.73 2.81
CA ALA A 69 10.71 -11.57 1.59
C ALA A 69 10.76 -12.87 0.76
N PRO A 70 9.62 -13.35 0.24
CA PRO A 70 9.64 -14.45 -0.71
C PRO A 70 10.37 -14.00 -1.97
N ARG A 71 11.10 -14.94 -2.60
CA ARG A 71 11.63 -14.68 -3.94
C ARG A 71 10.47 -14.53 -4.90
N VAL A 72 10.51 -13.48 -5.71
CA VAL A 72 9.52 -13.22 -6.74
C VAL A 72 10.24 -13.26 -8.08
N ASP A 73 9.70 -14.03 -9.03
CA ASP A 73 10.20 -14.00 -10.40
C ASP A 73 10.10 -12.57 -10.95
N ALA A 74 11.11 -12.17 -11.73
CA ALA A 74 11.36 -10.78 -12.12
C ALA A 74 10.04 -10.01 -12.36
N PRO A 75 9.69 -9.05 -11.47
CA PRO A 75 8.42 -8.33 -11.61
C PRO A 75 8.43 -7.59 -12.94
N SER A 76 7.29 -7.55 -13.65
CA SER A 76 7.21 -6.92 -14.96
C SER A 76 6.68 -5.48 -14.91
N GLY A 77 7.08 -4.69 -15.91
CA GLY A 77 6.56 -3.33 -16.14
C GLY A 77 6.76 -2.36 -14.98
N LYS A 78 5.68 -1.69 -14.57
CA LYS A 78 5.72 -0.61 -13.56
C LYS A 78 6.18 -1.09 -12.18
N HIS A 79 5.92 -2.34 -11.82
CA HIS A 79 6.31 -2.87 -10.51
C HIS A 79 7.82 -3.03 -10.40
N HIS A 80 8.50 -3.40 -11.50
CA HIS A 80 9.96 -3.47 -11.56
C HIS A 80 10.58 -2.10 -11.31
N LEU A 81 10.11 -1.06 -12.00
CA LEU A 81 10.63 0.30 -11.86
C LEU A 81 10.48 0.82 -10.43
N LEU A 82 9.35 0.53 -9.78
CA LEU A 82 9.13 0.89 -8.38
C LEU A 82 10.03 0.11 -7.42
N GLN A 83 10.28 -1.18 -7.67
CA GLN A 83 11.21 -1.99 -6.90
C GLN A 83 12.64 -1.43 -7.02
N MET A 84 13.09 -1.17 -8.25
CA MET A 84 14.43 -0.64 -8.50
C MET A 84 14.63 0.73 -7.87
N LYS A 85 13.66 1.64 -8.04
CA LYS A 85 13.69 2.94 -7.35
C LYS A 85 13.80 2.80 -5.83
N ALA A 86 13.10 1.85 -5.23
CA ALA A 86 13.19 1.61 -3.79
C ALA A 86 14.52 0.96 -3.40
N TRP A 87 15.00 0.01 -4.21
CA TRP A 87 16.29 -0.67 -4.04
C TRP A 87 17.45 0.32 -4.09
N ASP A 88 17.53 1.14 -5.14
CA ASP A 88 18.59 2.13 -5.33
C ASP A 88 18.65 3.13 -4.17
N ALA A 89 17.47 3.53 -3.65
CA ALA A 89 17.40 4.43 -2.51
C ALA A 89 17.93 3.78 -1.23
N VAL A 90 17.54 2.54 -0.93
CA VAL A 90 17.99 1.88 0.31
C VAL A 90 19.45 1.48 0.24
N THR A 91 19.97 1.05 -0.91
CA THR A 91 21.38 0.69 -1.07
C THR A 91 22.29 1.90 -0.99
N ALA A 92 21.93 3.02 -1.65
CA ALA A 92 22.68 4.26 -1.54
C ALA A 92 22.77 4.74 -0.08
N LEU A 93 21.65 4.77 0.64
CA LEU A 93 21.62 5.14 2.06
C LEU A 93 22.38 4.16 2.96
N HIS A 94 22.47 2.88 2.57
CA HIS A 94 23.14 1.82 3.34
C HIS A 94 24.68 1.95 3.31
N HIS A 95 25.25 2.72 2.39
CA HIS A 95 26.69 3.00 2.42
C HIS A 95 27.11 3.87 3.60
N ASP A 96 26.20 4.68 4.15
CA ASP A 96 26.45 5.56 5.30
C ASP A 96 26.21 4.83 6.64
N LEU A 97 26.68 3.59 6.78
CA LEU A 97 26.67 2.90 8.06
C LEU A 97 27.87 3.31 8.92
N PRO A 98 27.68 3.53 10.25
CA PRO A 98 26.47 3.28 11.04
C PRO A 98 25.46 4.46 11.08
N GLN A 99 25.73 5.58 10.42
CA GLN A 99 24.92 6.81 10.52
C GLN A 99 23.45 6.56 10.18
N LEU A 100 23.15 5.72 9.19
CA LEU A 100 21.78 5.32 8.85
C LEU A 100 21.02 4.66 10.03
N TYR A 101 21.71 4.01 10.96
CA TYR A 101 21.08 3.35 12.10
C TYR A 101 20.91 4.25 13.32
N LEU A 102 21.66 5.34 13.39
CA LEU A 102 21.57 6.33 14.46
C LEU A 102 20.39 7.31 14.20
N PRO A 103 19.49 7.58 15.16
CA PRO A 103 18.27 8.36 14.91
C PRO A 103 18.51 9.76 14.34
N ARG A 104 19.42 10.54 14.93
CA ARG A 104 19.72 11.91 14.48
C ARG A 104 20.46 11.93 13.13
N PRO A 105 21.57 11.19 12.93
CA PRO A 105 22.22 11.12 11.62
C PRO A 105 21.31 10.56 10.53
N ARG A 106 20.49 9.55 10.82
CA ARG A 106 19.48 9.04 9.87
C ARG A 106 18.54 10.15 9.41
N ALA A 107 18.00 10.96 10.31
CA ALA A 107 17.09 12.04 9.93
C ALA A 107 17.76 13.04 8.96
N ALA A 108 19.04 13.36 9.19
CA ALA A 108 19.83 14.22 8.31
C ALA A 108 20.05 13.57 6.93
N LEU A 109 20.50 12.31 6.89
CA LEU A 109 20.72 11.55 5.65
C LEU A 109 19.44 11.48 4.81
N LEU A 110 18.32 11.16 5.43
CA LEU A 110 17.02 11.08 4.76
C LEU A 110 16.56 12.42 4.22
N SER A 111 16.79 13.50 4.96
CA SER A 111 16.43 14.86 4.53
C SER A 111 17.27 15.30 3.34
N ALA A 112 18.58 14.99 3.35
CA ALA A 112 19.48 15.27 2.24
C ALA A 112 19.10 14.48 0.98
N TYR A 113 18.90 13.17 1.12
CA TYR A 113 18.48 12.29 0.02
C TYR A 113 17.13 12.73 -0.55
N SER A 114 16.17 13.08 0.32
CA SER A 114 14.85 13.57 -0.08
C SER A 114 14.94 14.81 -0.96
N ARG A 115 15.79 15.78 -0.59
CA ARG A 115 16.02 17.02 -1.35
C ARG A 115 16.67 16.75 -2.70
N ALA A 116 17.64 15.84 -2.76
CA ALA A 116 18.37 15.53 -3.98
C ALA A 116 17.54 14.74 -5.01
N HIS A 117 16.67 13.82 -4.55
CA HIS A 117 15.99 12.85 -5.43
C HIS A 117 14.46 13.02 -5.50
N GLY A 118 13.89 14.00 -4.79
CA GLY A 118 12.44 14.26 -4.79
C GLY A 118 11.58 13.14 -4.19
N ILE A 119 12.18 12.25 -3.38
CA ILE A 119 11.45 11.19 -2.67
C ILE A 119 11.16 11.69 -1.26
N SER A 120 9.90 11.61 -0.80
CA SER A 120 9.57 12.06 0.56
C SER A 120 10.28 11.22 1.63
N VAL A 121 10.68 11.85 2.74
CA VAL A 121 11.28 11.17 3.90
C VAL A 121 10.42 10.01 4.40
N ALA A 122 9.09 10.18 4.41
CA ALA A 122 8.15 9.13 4.77
C ALA A 122 8.23 7.90 3.84
N SER A 123 8.40 8.13 2.53
CA SER A 123 8.58 7.03 1.57
C SER A 123 9.92 6.32 1.76
N LEU A 124 11.00 7.08 1.98
CA LEU A 124 12.32 6.52 2.27
C LEU A 124 12.30 5.66 3.54
N MET A 125 11.69 6.14 4.63
CA MET A 125 11.51 5.36 5.85
C MET A 125 10.71 4.07 5.61
N ARG A 126 9.66 4.13 4.78
CA ARG A 126 8.90 2.93 4.39
C ARG A 126 9.74 1.95 3.58
N TYR A 127 10.68 2.43 2.76
CA TYR A 127 11.58 1.58 1.98
C TYR A 127 12.59 0.90 2.91
N LEU A 128 13.27 1.68 3.75
CA LEU A 128 14.21 1.18 4.74
C LEU A 128 13.58 0.18 5.71
N ARG A 129 12.38 0.48 6.23
CA ARG A 129 11.70 -0.43 7.16
C ARG A 129 11.41 -1.79 6.53
N ARG A 130 10.96 -1.82 5.26
CA ARG A 130 10.77 -3.09 4.54
C ARG A 130 12.10 -3.81 4.31
N TYR A 131 13.12 -3.08 3.90
CA TYR A 131 14.48 -3.60 3.71
C TYR A 131 15.04 -4.25 4.99
N TRP A 132 14.94 -3.58 6.14
CA TRP A 132 15.37 -4.12 7.44
C TRP A 132 14.50 -5.27 7.95
N GLU A 133 13.19 -5.17 7.80
CA GLU A 133 12.26 -6.18 8.32
C GLU A 133 12.33 -7.49 7.52
N ARG A 134 12.62 -7.42 6.21
CA ARG A 134 12.49 -8.56 5.28
C ARG A 134 13.80 -9.16 4.78
N GLY A 135 14.92 -8.79 5.40
CA GLY A 135 16.20 -9.46 5.19
C GLY A 135 17.10 -8.86 4.12
N GLN A 136 16.97 -7.55 3.89
CA GLN A 136 17.94 -6.74 3.16
C GLN A 136 18.26 -7.22 1.73
N THR A 137 17.26 -7.81 1.06
CA THR A 137 17.36 -8.25 -0.35
C THR A 137 16.60 -7.33 -1.29
N ILE A 138 16.83 -7.47 -2.59
CA ILE A 138 16.04 -6.78 -3.63
C ILE A 138 14.54 -7.10 -3.53
N ASP A 139 14.20 -8.33 -3.16
CA ASP A 139 12.81 -8.77 -2.95
C ASP A 139 12.13 -8.01 -1.80
N ALA A 140 12.90 -7.59 -0.78
CA ALA A 140 12.40 -6.79 0.33
C ALA A 140 11.87 -5.41 -0.12
N SER A 141 12.33 -4.89 -1.27
CA SER A 141 11.92 -3.58 -1.79
C SER A 141 10.51 -3.58 -2.40
N LEU A 142 9.95 -4.76 -2.70
CA LEU A 142 8.61 -4.87 -3.26
C LEU A 142 7.51 -4.46 -2.26
N PRO A 143 6.52 -3.67 -2.69
CA PRO A 143 5.31 -3.45 -1.92
C PRO A 143 4.49 -4.73 -1.78
N ASP A 144 3.65 -4.79 -0.74
CA ASP A 144 2.68 -5.87 -0.58
C ASP A 144 1.49 -5.62 -1.52
N TYR A 145 1.72 -5.79 -2.84
CA TYR A 145 0.68 -5.57 -3.85
C TYR A 145 -0.55 -6.47 -3.65
N ALA A 146 -0.38 -7.65 -3.02
CA ALA A 146 -1.49 -8.50 -2.61
C ALA A 146 -2.48 -7.77 -1.66
N ASN A 147 -2.00 -6.81 -0.88
CA ASN A 147 -2.82 -5.99 0.03
C ASN A 147 -3.34 -4.69 -0.64
N SER A 148 -3.00 -4.47 -1.92
CA SER A 148 -3.33 -3.25 -2.66
C SER A 148 -4.60 -3.41 -3.50
N GLY A 149 -5.24 -2.28 -3.83
CA GLY A 149 -6.35 -2.23 -4.79
C GLY A 149 -7.75 -2.39 -4.20
N ALA A 150 -7.90 -2.93 -2.98
CA ALA A 150 -9.20 -3.16 -2.34
C ALA A 150 -10.21 -3.84 -3.29
N ARG A 151 -9.73 -4.77 -4.13
CA ARG A 151 -10.55 -5.50 -5.10
C ARG A 151 -11.71 -6.17 -4.36
N GLY A 152 -12.95 -5.84 -4.75
CA GLY A 152 -14.17 -6.33 -4.11
C GLY A 152 -14.72 -5.49 -2.94
N LYS A 153 -13.99 -4.49 -2.42
CA LYS A 153 -14.51 -3.62 -1.34
C LYS A 153 -15.04 -2.30 -1.88
N THR A 154 -16.31 -2.00 -1.63
CA THR A 154 -16.91 -0.69 -1.90
C THR A 154 -16.34 0.34 -0.92
N ARG A 155 -15.63 1.36 -1.43
CA ARG A 155 -15.11 2.44 -0.59
C ARG A 155 -16.26 3.35 -0.15
N ALA A 156 -16.27 3.81 1.10
CA ALA A 156 -17.18 4.86 1.54
C ALA A 156 -16.93 6.16 0.75
N ALA A 157 -17.99 6.90 0.42
CA ALA A 157 -17.87 8.23 -0.19
C ALA A 157 -17.76 9.27 0.92
N SER A 158 -16.77 10.17 0.85
CA SER A 158 -16.78 11.37 1.68
C SER A 158 -17.79 12.36 1.11
N ALA A 159 -18.66 12.91 1.96
CA ALA A 159 -19.64 13.92 1.55
C ALA A 159 -18.93 15.13 0.90
N GLY A 160 -19.45 15.60 -0.25
CA GLY A 160 -18.92 16.77 -0.96
C GLY A 160 -17.68 16.54 -1.84
N VAL A 161 -17.07 15.35 -1.86
CA VAL A 161 -15.89 15.06 -2.71
C VAL A 161 -16.24 14.06 -3.80
N LYS A 162 -16.16 14.48 -5.07
CA LYS A 162 -16.36 13.58 -6.20
C LYS A 162 -15.27 12.50 -6.26
N ARG A 163 -15.69 11.25 -6.42
CA ARG A 163 -14.81 10.10 -6.69
C ARG A 163 -14.53 9.97 -8.20
N GLY A 164 -13.29 9.58 -8.52
CA GLY A 164 -12.86 9.33 -9.90
C GLY A 164 -12.39 10.59 -10.63
N ARG A 165 -12.07 10.44 -11.93
CA ARG A 165 -11.60 11.55 -12.77
C ARG A 165 -12.70 12.63 -12.86
N PRO A 166 -12.39 13.92 -12.56
CA PRO A 166 -13.31 15.03 -12.81
C PRO A 166 -13.74 15.07 -14.27
N ARG A 167 -14.94 15.61 -14.56
CA ARG A 167 -15.37 15.84 -15.94
C ARG A 167 -14.38 16.83 -16.61
N ASN A 168 -14.04 16.58 -17.88
CA ASN A 168 -13.21 17.50 -18.65
C ASN A 168 -13.92 18.88 -18.71
N GLY A 169 -13.21 19.95 -18.36
CA GLY A 169 -13.75 21.31 -18.33
C GLY A 169 -14.41 21.73 -17.01
N ALA A 170 -14.38 20.90 -15.96
CA ALA A 170 -14.92 21.27 -14.65
C ALA A 170 -14.02 22.31 -13.93
N THR A 171 -14.37 23.59 -14.00
CA THR A 171 -13.84 24.65 -13.13
C THR A 171 -14.70 24.74 -11.86
N GLY A 172 -14.16 24.26 -10.74
CA GLY A 172 -14.82 24.33 -9.43
C GLY A 172 -15.81 23.18 -9.10
N SER A 173 -16.25 23.17 -7.83
CA SER A 173 -17.12 22.14 -7.24
C SER A 173 -18.47 21.96 -7.95
N ALA A 174 -19.05 23.04 -8.48
CA ALA A 174 -20.37 23.04 -9.10
C ALA A 174 -20.47 22.20 -10.39
N ASN A 175 -19.35 22.02 -11.11
CA ASN A 175 -19.30 21.29 -12.37
C ASN A 175 -18.61 19.92 -12.26
N ALA A 176 -18.24 19.50 -11.05
CA ALA A 176 -17.54 18.24 -10.83
C ALA A 176 -18.41 17.05 -11.25
N GLY A 177 -19.73 17.10 -11.04
CA GLY A 177 -20.71 16.03 -11.27
C GLY A 177 -20.95 15.17 -10.01
N THR A 178 -22.13 14.54 -9.89
CA THR A 178 -22.53 13.84 -8.67
C THR A 178 -21.92 12.44 -8.52
N ASN A 179 -21.58 12.06 -7.28
CA ASN A 179 -21.24 10.69 -6.92
C ASN A 179 -22.47 9.79 -7.03
N THR A 180 -22.34 8.63 -7.65
CA THR A 180 -23.41 7.64 -7.61
C THR A 180 -23.48 7.04 -6.21
N ASP A 181 -24.55 7.36 -5.48
CA ASP A 181 -24.89 6.81 -4.17
C ASP A 181 -25.86 5.62 -4.30
N ALA A 182 -26.32 5.08 -3.18
CA ALA A 182 -27.22 3.93 -3.17
C ALA A 182 -28.59 4.25 -3.81
N ALA A 183 -29.13 5.45 -3.59
CA ALA A 183 -30.40 5.87 -4.16
C ALA A 183 -30.31 5.97 -5.70
N LEU A 184 -29.24 6.59 -6.21
CA LEU A 184 -29.03 6.71 -7.65
C LEU A 184 -28.75 5.36 -8.32
N ARG A 185 -28.07 4.43 -7.63
CA ARG A 185 -27.91 3.03 -8.11
C ARG A 185 -29.24 2.29 -8.19
N ALA A 186 -30.08 2.41 -7.17
CA ALA A 186 -31.41 1.81 -7.17
C ALA A 186 -32.26 2.36 -8.33
N LEU A 187 -32.16 3.67 -8.59
CA LEU A 187 -32.80 4.31 -9.72
C LEU A 187 -32.31 3.76 -11.07
N PHE A 188 -31.00 3.51 -11.24
CA PHE A 188 -30.48 2.91 -12.47
C PHE A 188 -31.07 1.52 -12.73
N LEU A 189 -31.12 0.68 -11.70
CA LEU A 189 -31.69 -0.67 -11.80
C LEU A 189 -33.19 -0.62 -12.10
N ALA A 190 -33.93 0.26 -11.44
CA ALA A 190 -35.35 0.44 -11.68
C ALA A 190 -35.64 0.89 -13.11
N ALA A 191 -34.91 1.90 -13.60
CA ALA A 191 -35.07 2.40 -14.96
C ALA A 191 -34.69 1.36 -16.02
N ALA A 192 -33.63 0.57 -15.79
CA ALA A 192 -33.25 -0.52 -16.68
C ALA A 192 -34.31 -1.63 -16.71
N ALA A 193 -34.84 -2.02 -15.56
CA ALA A 193 -35.91 -3.03 -15.45
C ALA A 193 -37.20 -2.56 -16.12
N GLN A 194 -37.62 -1.31 -15.88
CA GLN A 194 -38.79 -0.70 -16.52
C GLN A 194 -38.62 -0.62 -18.04
N PHE A 195 -37.42 -0.28 -18.54
CA PHE A 195 -37.16 -0.28 -19.97
C PHE A 195 -37.24 -1.70 -20.56
N ALA A 196 -36.65 -2.69 -19.89
CA ALA A 196 -36.69 -4.08 -20.34
C ALA A 196 -38.12 -4.65 -20.36
N ALA A 197 -38.98 -4.25 -19.43
CA ALA A 197 -40.38 -4.68 -19.39
C ALA A 197 -41.23 -4.10 -20.54
N ASN A 198 -40.93 -2.88 -20.97
CA ASN A 198 -41.74 -2.16 -21.97
C ASN A 198 -41.20 -2.27 -23.40
N HIS A 199 -40.04 -2.91 -23.59
CA HIS A 199 -39.40 -3.01 -24.90
C HIS A 199 -38.90 -4.44 -25.18
N PRO A 200 -39.22 -5.02 -26.35
CA PRO A 200 -38.83 -6.39 -26.70
C PRO A 200 -37.32 -6.59 -26.86
N ARG A 201 -36.55 -5.49 -27.01
CA ARG A 201 -35.09 -5.50 -27.04
C ARG A 201 -34.54 -4.46 -26.09
N PHE A 202 -33.70 -4.90 -25.16
CA PHE A 202 -33.05 -4.01 -24.22
C PHE A 202 -31.98 -3.16 -24.91
N SER A 203 -31.99 -1.86 -24.65
CA SER A 203 -31.03 -0.90 -25.20
C SER A 203 -30.56 0.04 -24.09
N ARG A 204 -29.31 -0.14 -23.64
CA ARG A 204 -28.71 0.71 -22.59
C ARG A 204 -28.75 2.20 -22.92
N PRO A 205 -28.43 2.67 -24.16
CA PRO A 205 -28.56 4.08 -24.51
C PRO A 205 -30.01 4.58 -24.46
N ALA A 206 -30.99 3.75 -24.81
CA ALA A 206 -32.40 4.14 -24.79
C ALA A 206 -32.96 4.16 -23.37
N ALA A 207 -32.66 3.15 -22.54
CA ALA A 207 -33.00 3.10 -21.12
C ALA A 207 -32.43 4.30 -20.36
N TYR A 208 -31.17 4.65 -20.61
CA TYR A 208 -30.55 5.83 -20.02
C TYR A 208 -31.24 7.14 -20.45
N ARG A 209 -31.54 7.31 -21.74
CA ARG A 209 -32.26 8.51 -22.23
C ARG A 209 -33.68 8.60 -21.67
N GLN A 210 -34.35 7.47 -21.48
CA GLN A 210 -35.67 7.43 -20.85
C GLN A 210 -35.58 7.84 -19.37
N MET A 211 -34.67 7.25 -18.61
CA MET A 211 -34.41 7.62 -17.21
C MET A 211 -34.13 9.12 -17.06
N LEU A 212 -33.33 9.71 -17.96
CA LEU A 212 -33.03 11.14 -17.92
C LEU A 212 -34.29 12.00 -18.12
N ARG A 213 -35.18 11.60 -19.05
CA ARG A 213 -36.44 12.32 -19.28
C ARG A 213 -37.38 12.22 -18.08
N GLU A 214 -37.43 11.08 -17.41
CA GLU A 214 -38.38 10.82 -16.33
C GLU A 214 -37.91 11.40 -14.98
N HIS A 215 -36.60 11.41 -14.71
CA HIS A 215 -36.07 11.73 -13.38
C HIS A 215 -35.10 12.92 -13.34
N PHE A 216 -34.65 13.42 -14.48
CA PHE A 216 -33.61 14.46 -14.55
C PHE A 216 -33.95 15.63 -15.48
N ALA A 217 -35.20 15.77 -15.92
CA ALA A 217 -35.62 16.82 -16.86
C ALA A 217 -35.30 18.24 -16.36
N ASP A 218 -35.51 18.51 -15.06
CA ASP A 218 -35.30 19.82 -14.44
C ASP A 218 -34.04 19.88 -13.54
N CYS A 219 -33.14 18.93 -13.70
CA CYS A 219 -31.92 18.86 -12.88
C CYS A 219 -30.78 19.72 -13.47
N ALA A 220 -30.00 20.36 -12.60
CA ALA A 220 -28.79 21.06 -13.01
C ALA A 220 -27.80 20.09 -13.69
N PRO A 221 -27.00 20.53 -14.69
CA PRO A 221 -26.07 19.65 -15.43
C PRO A 221 -25.08 18.86 -14.55
N GLY A 222 -24.72 19.41 -13.38
CA GLY A 222 -23.90 18.73 -12.37
C GLY A 222 -24.59 17.53 -11.70
N ALA A 223 -25.91 17.58 -11.54
CA ALA A 223 -26.72 16.53 -10.92
C ALA A 223 -27.01 15.35 -11.86
N ILE A 224 -26.91 15.57 -13.17
CA ILE A 224 -27.19 14.55 -14.18
C ILE A 224 -26.09 13.47 -14.13
N PRO A 225 -26.43 12.19 -13.85
CA PRO A 225 -25.48 11.08 -13.90
C PRO A 225 -24.97 10.90 -15.32
N SER A 226 -23.73 10.48 -15.52
CA SER A 226 -23.25 10.18 -16.88
C SER A 226 -23.70 8.80 -17.35
N TYR A 227 -23.77 8.63 -18.68
CA TYR A 227 -24.02 7.33 -19.30
C TYR A 227 -23.00 6.27 -18.86
N GLY A 228 -21.74 6.66 -18.66
CA GLY A 228 -20.71 5.77 -18.12
C GLY A 228 -20.98 5.32 -16.68
N GLN A 229 -21.52 6.20 -15.82
CA GLN A 229 -21.95 5.82 -14.47
C GLN A 229 -23.12 4.84 -14.52
N PHE A 230 -24.10 5.09 -15.39
CA PHE A 230 -25.24 4.20 -15.60
C PHE A 230 -24.79 2.79 -16.01
N ASN A 231 -23.97 2.68 -17.06
CA ASN A 231 -23.48 1.37 -17.52
C ASN A 231 -22.62 0.63 -16.50
N TYR A 232 -21.66 1.34 -15.88
CA TYR A 232 -20.76 0.73 -14.90
C TYR A 232 -21.51 0.09 -13.73
N TRP A 233 -22.52 0.80 -13.20
CA TRP A 233 -23.28 0.31 -12.06
C TRP A 233 -24.33 -0.73 -12.45
N LEU A 234 -24.91 -0.67 -13.66
CA LEU A 234 -25.73 -1.77 -14.16
C LEU A 234 -24.93 -3.07 -14.26
N GLU A 235 -23.75 -3.04 -14.87
CA GLU A 235 -22.92 -4.25 -14.99
C GLU A 235 -22.47 -4.77 -13.62
N ARG A 236 -22.09 -3.87 -12.71
CA ARG A 236 -21.62 -4.26 -11.38
C ARG A 236 -22.72 -4.83 -10.50
N ASP A 237 -23.90 -4.21 -10.49
CA ASP A 237 -24.99 -4.59 -9.59
C ASP A 237 -25.83 -5.77 -10.14
N ASP A 238 -25.77 -6.04 -11.45
CA ASP A 238 -26.37 -7.21 -12.08
C ASP A 238 -25.55 -8.49 -11.82
N ILE A 239 -24.21 -8.39 -11.80
CA ILE A 239 -23.32 -9.49 -11.37
C ILE A 239 -23.60 -9.91 -9.92
N ASP A 240 -23.88 -8.95 -9.02
CA ASP A 240 -24.21 -9.23 -7.62
C ASP A 240 -25.61 -9.87 -7.43
N ARG A 241 -26.49 -9.83 -8.44
CA ARG A 241 -27.81 -10.51 -8.42
C ARG A 241 -27.76 -11.95 -8.93
N THR A 242 -26.66 -12.35 -9.55
CA THR A 242 -26.49 -13.68 -10.17
C THR A 242 -25.60 -14.62 -9.31
N GLN A 243 -25.32 -14.24 -8.06
CA GLN A 243 -24.65 -15.06 -7.04
C GLN A 243 -25.57 -15.36 -5.87
#